data_AF-A0A7J8DNM5-F1
#
_entry.id   AF-A0A7J8DNM5-F1
#
_cell.length_a   1.000
_cell.length_b   1.000
_cell.length_c   1.000
_cell.angle_alpha   90.00
_cell.angle_beta   90.00
_cell.angle_gamma   90.00
#
_symmetry.space_group_name_H-M   'P 1'
#
loop_
_entity.id
_entity.type
_entity.pdbx_description
1 polymer ?
#
loop_
_entity_poly.entity_id
_entity_poly.type
_entity_poly.pdbx_seq_one_letter_code
_entity_poly.pdbx_strand_id
1 'polypeptide(L)'
;MALVDKHKVKRQRLDRICEGIRPQIMNGPLHPRPLVALLDGRDCTVEMPILKDLATVAFCDAQSTQEIHEKVLNEAVGAMMYHTITLTREDLEKFKALRVIVRIGSGYDNVDIKAAGELGIAVCNIPSAAVEETADSTICHVLSLYRRNTWLYQALREGTRVQSVEQIREVASGAARIRGETLGLIGFGRTGQAVAVRAKAFGFSVIFYDPYLQDGIERSLGVQRVYTLQDLLYQSDCVSLHCNLNEHNHHLINDFTIKQVIGSSHPRTLATSVKMKGDGKSPPRGQQSWRTSRPNQTWSSRRVPPSHQSPAAAKLHPHPKQLHA
;
A
#
# COMPACT_ATOMS: atom_id res chain seq x y z
N MET A 1 -11.89 -4.31 -57.40
CA MET A 1 -12.50 -3.68 -56.21
C MET A 1 -11.39 -3.40 -55.21
N ALA A 2 -11.01 -2.13 -55.04
CA ALA A 2 -9.91 -1.74 -54.15
C ALA A 2 -10.36 -1.78 -52.68
N LEU A 3 -9.60 -2.50 -51.85
CA LEU A 3 -9.77 -2.54 -50.40
C LEU A 3 -9.39 -1.17 -49.81
N VAL A 4 -10.40 -0.42 -49.36
CA VAL A 4 -10.19 0.82 -48.61
C VAL A 4 -9.66 0.48 -47.23
N ASP A 5 -8.46 0.97 -46.93
CA ASP A 5 -7.78 0.83 -45.65
C ASP A 5 -8.60 1.48 -44.51
N LYS A 6 -9.16 0.63 -43.64
CA LYS A 6 -10.05 1.02 -42.53
C LYS A 6 -9.36 1.95 -41.51
N HIS A 7 -8.02 2.00 -41.47
CA HIS A 7 -7.29 2.93 -40.61
C HIS A 7 -7.29 4.36 -41.16
N LYS A 8 -7.27 4.53 -42.49
CA LYS A 8 -7.30 5.85 -43.14
C LYS A 8 -8.66 6.53 -42.96
N VAL A 9 -9.74 5.76 -43.02
CA VAL A 9 -11.12 6.24 -42.82
C VAL A 9 -11.38 6.66 -41.36
N LYS A 10 -10.82 5.94 -40.37
CA LYS A 10 -10.92 6.32 -38.95
C LYS A 10 -10.20 7.62 -38.62
N ARG A 11 -9.03 7.87 -39.21
CA ARG A 11 -8.25 9.09 -39.00
C ARG A 11 -8.95 10.33 -39.57
N GLN A 12 -9.44 10.24 -40.81
CA GLN A 12 -10.23 11.32 -41.43
C GLN A 12 -11.53 11.64 -40.68
N ARG A 13 -12.14 10.64 -40.03
CA ARG A 13 -13.36 10.84 -39.23
C ARG A 13 -13.07 11.51 -37.89
N LEU A 14 -11.91 11.28 -37.27
CA LEU A 14 -11.47 12.02 -36.07
C LEU A 14 -11.11 13.46 -36.42
N ASP A 15 -10.38 13.68 -37.51
CA ASP A 15 -9.95 15.03 -37.91
C ASP A 15 -11.17 15.93 -38.21
N ARG A 16 -12.23 15.40 -38.85
CA ARG A 16 -13.48 16.14 -39.09
C ARG A 16 -14.31 16.41 -37.82
N ILE A 17 -14.19 15.59 -36.78
CA ILE A 17 -14.85 15.86 -35.48
C ILE A 17 -14.09 16.95 -34.73
N CYS A 18 -12.76 17.01 -34.86
CA CYS A 18 -11.92 18.05 -34.25
C CYS A 18 -12.02 19.42 -34.95
N GLU A 19 -12.33 19.46 -36.26
CA GLU A 19 -12.51 20.73 -36.99
C GLU A 19 -13.77 21.51 -36.57
N GLY A 20 -14.82 20.82 -36.09
CA GLY A 20 -16.08 21.42 -35.66
C GLY A 20 -16.11 21.94 -34.21
N ILE A 21 -15.05 21.73 -33.43
CA ILE A 21 -14.95 22.13 -32.01
C ILE A 21 -13.73 23.04 -31.82
N ARG A 22 -13.58 24.05 -32.68
CA ARG A 22 -12.72 25.19 -32.35
C ARG A 22 -13.59 26.20 -31.60
N PRO A 23 -13.38 26.43 -30.29
CA PRO A 23 -14.04 27.53 -29.61
C PRO A 23 -13.69 28.82 -30.34
N GLN A 24 -14.66 29.72 -30.47
CA GLN A 24 -14.41 31.08 -30.93
C GLN A 24 -13.26 31.65 -30.11
N ILE A 25 -12.24 32.18 -30.79
CA ILE A 25 -11.14 32.90 -30.13
C ILE A 25 -11.75 34.18 -29.56
N MET A 26 -12.19 34.10 -28.29
CA MET A 26 -12.59 35.25 -27.53
C MET A 26 -11.33 36.02 -27.16
N ASN A 27 -11.12 37.16 -27.81
CA ASN A 27 -10.11 38.14 -27.40
C ASN A 27 -10.54 38.76 -26.06
N GLY A 28 -10.33 38.03 -24.97
CA GLY A 28 -10.33 38.50 -23.59
C GLY A 28 -8.97 38.20 -22.95
N PRO A 29 -8.64 38.80 -21.77
CA PRO A 29 -7.41 38.47 -21.07
C PRO A 29 -7.36 36.94 -20.83
N LEU A 30 -6.24 36.30 -21.19
CA LEU A 30 -6.03 34.88 -20.95
C LEU A 30 -6.39 34.57 -19.49
N HIS A 31 -7.42 33.75 -19.28
CA HIS A 31 -7.68 33.21 -17.95
C HIS A 31 -6.37 32.56 -17.44
N PRO A 32 -5.91 32.89 -16.23
CA PRO A 32 -4.69 32.30 -15.70
C PRO A 32 -4.85 30.77 -15.69
N ARG A 33 -3.83 30.06 -16.20
CA ARG A 33 -3.85 28.59 -16.23
C ARG A 33 -4.13 28.06 -14.81
N PRO A 34 -5.08 27.12 -14.63
CA PRO A 34 -5.42 26.60 -13.31
C PRO A 34 -4.17 26.07 -12.60
N LEU A 35 -4.08 26.33 -11.30
CA LEU A 35 -2.98 25.83 -10.47
C LEU A 35 -3.24 24.37 -10.09
N VAL A 36 -2.26 23.52 -10.35
CA VAL A 36 -2.20 22.12 -9.90
C VAL A 36 -0.99 21.97 -8.97
N ALA A 37 -1.22 21.52 -7.73
CA ALA A 37 -0.17 21.42 -6.72
C ALA A 37 0.15 19.96 -6.37
N LEU A 38 1.45 19.61 -6.36
CA LEU A 38 1.95 18.40 -5.72
C LEU A 38 2.20 18.68 -4.24
N LEU A 39 1.37 18.13 -3.35
CA LEU A 39 1.34 18.52 -1.94
C LEU A 39 2.58 18.03 -1.17
N ASP A 40 2.85 16.73 -1.17
CA ASP A 40 3.85 16.07 -0.34
C ASP A 40 5.01 15.49 -1.16
N GLY A 41 5.41 16.22 -2.21
CA GLY A 41 6.55 15.89 -3.06
C GLY A 41 7.27 17.14 -3.56
N ARG A 42 8.46 16.93 -4.14
CA ARG A 42 9.31 18.00 -4.72
C ARG A 42 9.48 17.86 -6.23
N ASP A 43 9.40 16.64 -6.74
CA ASP A 43 9.67 16.33 -8.13
C ASP A 43 8.35 16.31 -8.91
N CYS A 44 8.26 17.15 -9.94
CA CYS A 44 7.14 17.22 -10.88
C CYS A 44 7.61 16.96 -12.32
N THR A 45 8.79 16.37 -12.53
CA THR A 45 9.42 16.23 -13.85
C THR A 45 8.61 15.34 -14.80
N VAL A 46 7.83 14.40 -14.27
CA VAL A 46 6.96 13.50 -15.05
C VAL A 46 5.65 14.19 -15.42
N GLU A 47 5.05 14.92 -14.48
CA GLU A 47 3.74 15.55 -14.62
C GLU A 47 3.83 16.84 -15.44
N MET A 48 4.94 17.59 -15.34
CA MET A 48 5.17 18.85 -16.03
C MET A 48 4.97 18.73 -17.56
N PRO A 49 5.63 17.82 -18.29
CA PRO A 49 5.42 17.67 -19.73
C PRO A 49 3.97 17.36 -20.14
N ILE A 50 3.20 16.71 -19.26
CA ILE A 50 1.81 16.29 -19.51
C ILE A 50 0.86 17.48 -19.30
N LEU A 51 1.10 18.31 -18.28
CA LEU A 51 0.19 19.37 -17.85
C LEU A 51 0.61 20.77 -18.31
N LYS A 52 1.83 20.97 -18.81
CA LYS A 52 2.42 22.29 -19.10
C LYS A 52 1.54 23.23 -19.94
N ASP A 53 0.77 22.69 -20.89
CA ASP A 53 -0.04 23.48 -21.82
C ASP A 53 -1.44 23.81 -21.25
N LEU A 54 -1.83 23.14 -20.16
CA LEU A 54 -3.18 23.19 -19.58
C LEU A 54 -3.22 23.81 -18.18
N ALA A 55 -2.17 23.63 -17.38
CA ALA A 55 -2.12 24.03 -15.98
C ALA A 55 -0.75 24.59 -15.59
N THR A 56 -0.75 25.44 -14.56
CA THR A 56 0.47 25.79 -13.85
C THR A 56 0.73 24.70 -12.81
N VAL A 57 1.86 24.00 -12.91
CA VAL A 57 2.22 22.95 -11.94
C VAL A 57 3.20 23.52 -10.91
N ALA A 58 2.91 23.32 -9.63
CA ALA A 58 3.78 23.67 -8.52
C ALA A 58 3.88 22.50 -7.52
N PHE A 59 4.85 22.55 -6.61
CA PHE A 59 4.98 21.60 -5.51
C PHE A 59 5.06 22.32 -4.17
N CYS A 60 4.69 21.63 -3.08
CA CYS A 60 4.72 22.19 -1.73
C CYS A 60 5.76 21.52 -0.83
N ASP A 61 6.07 20.24 -1.04
CA ASP A 61 6.91 19.43 -0.14
C ASP A 61 6.44 19.43 1.33
N ALA A 62 5.12 19.48 1.51
CA ALA A 62 4.50 19.60 2.81
C ALA A 62 4.33 18.22 3.47
N GLN A 63 4.65 18.12 4.77
CA GLN A 63 4.29 16.95 5.59
C GLN A 63 2.95 17.13 6.31
N SER A 64 2.45 18.36 6.34
CA SER A 64 1.20 18.73 7.00
C SER A 64 0.53 19.90 6.28
N THR A 65 -0.78 20.07 6.43
CA THR A 65 -1.52 21.15 5.75
C THR A 65 -1.05 22.54 6.16
N GLN A 66 -0.43 22.69 7.34
CA GLN A 66 0.14 23.92 7.85
C GLN A 66 1.35 24.42 7.04
N GLU A 67 2.03 23.51 6.34
CA GLU A 67 3.20 23.84 5.50
C GLU A 67 2.78 24.25 4.07
N ILE A 68 1.50 24.12 3.72
CA ILE A 68 1.00 24.48 2.40
C ILE A 68 0.84 26.00 2.32
N HIS A 69 1.52 26.61 1.35
CA HIS A 69 1.48 28.05 1.11
C HIS A 69 0.05 28.54 0.82
N GLU A 70 -0.32 29.71 1.36
CA GLU A 70 -1.69 30.29 1.24
C GLU A 70 -2.17 30.37 -0.20
N LYS A 71 -1.28 30.74 -1.13
CA LYS A 71 -1.58 30.74 -2.58
C LYS A 71 -2.15 29.40 -3.07
N VAL A 72 -1.58 28.27 -2.63
CA VAL A 72 -2.07 26.95 -3.02
C VAL A 72 -3.43 26.68 -2.38
N LEU A 73 -3.62 27.00 -1.11
CA LEU A 73 -4.92 26.85 -0.43
C LEU A 73 -6.01 27.68 -1.10
N ASN A 74 -5.69 28.89 -1.55
CA ASN A 74 -6.66 29.80 -2.15
C ASN A 74 -6.95 29.51 -3.63
N GLU A 75 -5.93 29.14 -4.41
CA GLU A 75 -6.01 29.11 -5.88
C GLU A 75 -5.93 27.72 -6.52
N ALA A 76 -5.45 26.69 -5.81
CA ALA A 76 -5.27 25.37 -6.41
C ALA A 76 -6.62 24.75 -6.79
N VAL A 77 -6.76 24.42 -8.07
CA VAL A 77 -7.95 23.77 -8.64
C VAL A 77 -7.79 22.25 -8.59
N GLY A 78 -6.55 21.76 -8.72
CA GLY A 78 -6.20 20.35 -8.58
C GLY A 78 -5.06 20.14 -7.60
N ALA A 79 -5.09 19.01 -6.90
CA ALA A 79 -3.99 18.56 -6.05
C ALA A 79 -3.57 17.14 -6.42
N MET A 80 -2.28 16.89 -6.44
CA MET A 80 -1.68 15.56 -6.48
C MET A 80 -0.98 15.34 -5.14
N MET A 81 -1.09 14.13 -4.59
CA MET A 81 -0.42 13.81 -3.33
C MET A 81 -0.08 12.33 -3.27
N TYR A 82 0.93 11.97 -2.51
CA TYR A 82 1.34 10.64 -2.09
C TYR A 82 0.65 10.27 -0.76
N HIS A 83 1.28 9.39 0.02
CA HIS A 83 0.71 8.80 1.24
C HIS A 83 1.20 9.47 2.53
N THR A 84 2.01 10.53 2.43
CA THR A 84 2.75 11.07 3.58
C THR A 84 2.04 12.24 4.27
N ILE A 85 1.21 12.97 3.53
CA ILE A 85 0.26 13.94 4.09
C ILE A 85 -1.12 13.31 4.27
N THR A 86 -1.86 13.75 5.29
CA THR A 86 -3.26 13.35 5.53
C THR A 86 -4.15 14.59 5.43
N LEU A 87 -5.28 14.48 4.72
CA LEU A 87 -6.26 15.54 4.58
C LEU A 87 -7.55 15.16 5.31
N THR A 88 -7.75 15.75 6.48
CA THR A 88 -9.01 15.65 7.23
C THR A 88 -10.06 16.62 6.67
N ARG A 89 -11.31 16.56 7.17
CA ARG A 89 -12.33 17.57 6.84
C ARG A 89 -11.81 19.00 7.09
N GLU A 90 -11.24 19.27 8.26
CA GLU A 90 -10.70 20.59 8.61
C GLU A 90 -9.60 21.07 7.66
N ASP A 91 -8.82 20.13 7.11
CA ASP A 91 -7.79 20.45 6.12
C ASP A 91 -8.39 20.75 4.74
N LEU A 92 -9.39 19.98 4.33
CA LEU A 92 -10.07 20.17 3.05
C LEU A 92 -10.81 21.51 2.99
N GLU A 93 -11.41 21.96 4.09
CA GLU A 93 -12.10 23.26 4.20
C GLU A 93 -11.18 24.48 4.01
N LYS A 94 -9.87 24.30 4.19
CA LYS A 94 -8.88 25.37 3.93
C LYS A 94 -8.74 25.65 2.43
N PHE A 95 -8.99 24.66 1.58
CA PHE A 95 -8.91 24.84 0.14
C PHE A 95 -10.15 25.55 -0.40
N LYS A 96 -9.96 26.68 -1.09
CA LYS A 96 -11.07 27.54 -1.57
C LYS A 96 -11.49 27.26 -3.01
N ALA A 97 -10.57 26.76 -3.83
CA ALA A 97 -10.80 26.52 -5.26
C ALA A 97 -10.68 25.04 -5.68
N LEU A 98 -10.31 24.14 -4.75
CA LEU A 98 -9.99 22.76 -5.07
C LEU A 98 -11.22 22.03 -5.61
N ARG A 99 -11.03 21.31 -6.73
CA ARG A 99 -12.06 20.52 -7.41
C ARG A 99 -11.71 19.05 -7.49
N VAL A 100 -10.42 18.72 -7.50
CA VAL A 100 -9.95 17.34 -7.66
C VAL A 100 -8.69 17.08 -6.86
N ILE A 101 -8.65 15.93 -6.20
CA ILE A 101 -7.46 15.36 -5.57
C ILE A 101 -7.13 14.04 -6.28
N VAL A 102 -5.90 13.90 -6.74
CA VAL A 102 -5.38 12.66 -7.32
C VAL A 102 -4.35 12.06 -6.39
N ARG A 103 -4.68 10.91 -5.80
CA ARG A 103 -3.76 10.10 -5.04
C ARG A 103 -2.84 9.33 -5.99
N ILE A 104 -1.56 9.70 -6.00
CA ILE A 104 -0.50 8.92 -6.65
C ILE A 104 -0.25 7.67 -5.81
N GLY A 105 -0.93 6.59 -6.19
CA GLY A 105 -0.97 5.31 -5.48
C GLY A 105 -2.38 4.73 -5.42
N SER A 106 -2.50 3.50 -4.94
CA SER A 106 -3.79 2.79 -4.87
C SER A 106 -4.61 3.16 -3.62
N GLY A 107 -3.96 3.32 -2.47
CA GLY A 107 -4.60 3.65 -1.20
C GLY A 107 -5.00 5.12 -1.08
N TYR A 108 -6.19 5.35 -0.54
CA TYR A 108 -6.82 6.67 -0.35
C TYR A 108 -7.31 6.88 1.10
N ASP A 109 -6.83 6.09 2.06
CA ASP A 109 -7.18 6.18 3.48
C ASP A 109 -6.65 7.46 4.16
N ASN A 110 -5.72 8.16 3.52
CA ASN A 110 -5.17 9.43 3.99
C ASN A 110 -5.96 10.67 3.52
N VAL A 111 -7.13 10.48 2.93
CA VAL A 111 -8.06 11.57 2.55
C VAL A 111 -9.44 11.23 3.09
N ASP A 112 -10.09 12.17 3.77
CA ASP A 112 -11.51 12.04 4.12
C ASP A 112 -12.37 12.21 2.85
N ILE A 113 -12.59 11.10 2.15
CA ILE A 113 -13.33 11.09 0.87
C ILE A 113 -14.80 11.46 1.02
N LYS A 114 -15.40 11.28 2.21
CA LYS A 114 -16.78 11.68 2.48
C LYS A 114 -16.86 13.20 2.59
N ALA A 115 -15.99 13.80 3.40
CA ALA A 115 -15.88 15.25 3.50
C ALA A 115 -15.50 15.90 2.17
N ALA A 116 -14.58 15.31 1.41
CA ALA A 116 -14.23 15.79 0.07
C ALA A 116 -15.45 15.83 -0.86
N GLY A 117 -16.26 14.77 -0.87
CA GLY A 117 -17.50 14.72 -1.65
C GLY A 117 -18.51 15.80 -1.25
N GLU A 118 -18.71 16.03 0.05
CA GLU A 118 -19.59 17.09 0.58
C GLU A 118 -19.12 18.49 0.18
N LEU A 119 -17.80 18.70 0.08
CA LEU A 119 -17.18 19.96 -0.36
C LEU A 119 -17.10 20.09 -1.90
N GLY A 120 -17.62 19.12 -2.66
CA GLY A 120 -17.58 19.13 -4.12
C GLY A 120 -16.20 18.85 -4.71
N ILE A 121 -15.33 18.15 -3.97
CA ILE A 121 -13.97 17.77 -4.36
C ILE A 121 -13.98 16.29 -4.76
N ALA A 122 -13.69 16.00 -6.03
CA ALA A 122 -13.53 14.63 -6.49
C ALA A 122 -12.19 14.04 -5.99
N VAL A 123 -12.20 12.77 -5.58
CA VAL A 123 -10.97 12.05 -5.19
C VAL A 123 -10.75 10.86 -6.12
N CYS A 124 -9.58 10.86 -6.76
CA CYS A 124 -9.13 9.81 -7.68
C CYS A 124 -7.90 9.09 -7.12
N ASN A 125 -7.66 7.86 -7.56
CA ASN A 125 -6.45 7.09 -7.25
C ASN A 125 -5.88 6.42 -8.51
N ILE A 126 -4.71 5.78 -8.38
CA ILE A 126 -4.07 5.01 -9.46
C ILE A 126 -3.99 3.53 -9.02
N PRO A 127 -5.06 2.74 -9.25
CA PRO A 127 -5.21 1.42 -8.63
C PRO A 127 -4.33 0.31 -9.25
N SER A 128 -3.68 0.56 -10.39
CA SER A 128 -2.92 -0.44 -11.15
C SER A 128 -1.40 -0.21 -11.17
N ALA A 129 -0.90 0.86 -10.56
CA ALA A 129 0.48 1.31 -10.77
C ALA A 129 1.57 0.34 -10.27
N ALA A 130 1.32 -0.37 -9.16
CA ALA A 130 2.32 -1.18 -8.48
C ALA A 130 1.76 -2.53 -8.00
N VAL A 131 0.78 -3.10 -8.71
CA VAL A 131 0.09 -4.33 -8.29
C VAL A 131 1.07 -5.50 -8.22
N GLU A 132 1.84 -5.70 -9.29
CA GLU A 132 2.78 -6.81 -9.41
C GLU A 132 3.99 -6.60 -8.51
N GLU A 133 4.52 -5.38 -8.42
CA GLU A 133 5.65 -5.02 -7.54
C GLU A 133 5.32 -5.23 -6.06
N THR A 134 4.07 -4.90 -5.66
CA THR A 134 3.58 -5.17 -4.30
C THR A 134 3.44 -6.67 -4.06
N ALA A 135 2.98 -7.42 -5.07
CA ALA A 135 2.84 -8.88 -4.97
C ALA A 135 4.23 -9.57 -4.89
N ASP A 136 5.19 -9.15 -5.70
CA ASP A 136 6.57 -9.64 -5.69
C ASP A 136 7.24 -9.38 -4.33
N SER A 137 7.09 -8.17 -3.82
CA SER A 137 7.59 -7.79 -2.49
C SER A 137 6.93 -8.63 -1.37
N THR A 138 5.63 -8.90 -1.49
CA THR A 138 4.91 -9.75 -0.53
C THR A 138 5.48 -11.17 -0.54
N ILE A 139 5.65 -11.77 -1.73
CA ILE A 139 6.24 -13.11 -1.84
C ILE A 139 7.68 -13.11 -1.31
N CYS A 140 8.47 -12.07 -1.58
CA CYS A 140 9.81 -11.91 -1.01
C CYS A 140 9.80 -11.95 0.53
N HIS A 141 8.85 -11.26 1.18
CA HIS A 141 8.71 -11.30 2.63
C HIS A 141 8.27 -12.68 3.14
N VAL A 142 7.30 -13.32 2.48
CA VAL A 142 6.86 -14.68 2.83
C VAL A 142 8.03 -15.66 2.73
N LEU A 143 8.80 -15.61 1.65
CA LEU A 143 9.99 -16.45 1.48
C LEU A 143 11.07 -16.12 2.52
N SER A 144 11.30 -14.84 2.83
CA SER A 144 12.27 -14.42 3.85
C SER A 144 11.90 -14.95 5.24
N LEU A 145 10.62 -15.07 5.54
CA LEU A 145 10.10 -15.70 6.75
C LEU A 145 10.35 -17.21 6.79
N TYR A 146 9.91 -17.91 5.74
CA TYR A 146 10.03 -19.37 5.66
C TYR A 146 11.48 -19.84 5.55
N ARG A 147 12.35 -19.08 4.88
CA ARG A 147 13.75 -19.44 4.56
C ARG A 147 14.77 -18.73 5.44
N ARG A 148 14.35 -17.72 6.20
CA ARG A 148 15.19 -16.92 7.11
C ARG A 148 16.33 -16.15 6.44
N ASN A 149 16.27 -15.92 5.13
CA ASN A 149 17.36 -15.35 4.33
C ASN A 149 17.93 -14.06 4.93
N THR A 150 17.08 -13.08 5.25
CA THR A 150 17.51 -11.79 5.81
C THR A 150 18.14 -11.93 7.19
N TRP A 151 17.59 -12.79 8.04
CA TRP A 151 18.16 -13.04 9.38
C TRP A 151 19.49 -13.77 9.31
N LEU A 152 19.65 -14.72 8.39
CA LEU A 152 20.91 -15.42 8.16
C LEU A 152 21.98 -14.45 7.64
N TYR A 153 21.63 -13.61 6.68
CA TYR A 153 22.51 -12.54 6.20
C TYR A 153 22.95 -11.60 7.34
N GLN A 154 22.01 -11.17 8.17
CA GLN A 154 22.30 -10.30 9.31
C GLN A 154 23.22 -10.98 10.33
N ALA A 155 22.96 -12.23 10.69
CA ALA A 155 23.80 -12.99 11.63
C ALA A 155 25.25 -13.11 11.14
N LEU A 156 25.46 -13.33 9.85
CA LEU A 156 26.79 -13.37 9.24
C LEU A 156 27.47 -11.99 9.27
N ARG A 157 26.73 -10.91 8.98
CA ARG A 157 27.27 -9.54 9.11
C ARG A 157 27.66 -9.20 10.54
N GLU A 158 26.91 -9.69 11.52
CA GLU A 158 27.17 -9.51 12.96
C GLU A 158 28.34 -10.38 13.47
N GLY A 159 28.97 -11.17 12.60
CA GLY A 159 30.17 -11.95 12.92
C GLY A 159 29.91 -13.37 13.37
N THR A 160 28.67 -13.87 13.26
CA THR A 160 28.36 -15.28 13.54
C THR A 160 29.17 -16.18 12.61
N ARG A 161 29.98 -17.07 13.19
CA ARG A 161 30.76 -18.06 12.43
C ARG A 161 30.00 -19.38 12.38
N VAL A 162 29.82 -19.90 11.17
CA VAL A 162 29.10 -21.14 10.92
C VAL A 162 30.04 -22.08 10.17
N GLN A 163 30.53 -23.13 10.84
CA GLN A 163 31.51 -24.07 10.32
C GLN A 163 31.02 -25.52 10.33
N SER A 164 30.17 -25.90 11.28
CA SER A 164 29.62 -27.26 11.38
C SER A 164 28.15 -27.33 10.93
N VAL A 165 27.69 -28.54 10.63
CA VAL A 165 26.29 -28.79 10.25
C VAL A 165 25.33 -28.45 11.39
N GLU A 166 25.74 -28.66 12.63
CA GLU A 166 24.98 -28.34 13.83
C GLU A 166 24.77 -26.83 13.95
N GLN A 167 25.82 -26.03 13.70
CA GLN A 167 25.74 -24.57 13.69
C GLN A 167 24.83 -24.06 12.58
N ILE A 168 24.83 -24.70 11.39
CA ILE A 168 23.90 -24.37 10.30
C ILE A 168 22.45 -24.60 10.77
N ARG A 169 22.16 -25.75 11.40
CA ARG A 169 20.81 -26.06 11.90
C ARG A 169 20.36 -25.09 12.99
N GLU A 170 21.27 -24.70 13.87
CA GLU A 170 21.01 -23.76 14.96
C GLU A 170 20.69 -22.35 14.44
N VAL A 171 21.55 -21.79 13.59
CA VAL A 171 21.38 -20.43 13.05
C VAL A 171 20.16 -20.33 12.12
N ALA A 172 19.87 -21.40 11.38
CA ALA A 172 18.69 -21.50 10.50
C ALA A 172 17.44 -22.04 11.21
N SER A 173 17.49 -22.25 12.54
CA SER A 173 16.41 -22.91 13.29
C SER A 173 15.05 -22.25 13.06
N GLY A 174 14.06 -23.07 12.70
CA GLY A 174 12.71 -22.65 12.35
C GLY A 174 12.53 -22.14 10.91
N ALA A 175 13.51 -22.34 10.02
CA ALA A 175 13.22 -22.38 8.59
C ALA A 175 12.30 -23.58 8.29
N ALA A 176 11.18 -23.35 7.60
CA ALA A 176 10.13 -24.36 7.37
C ALA A 176 9.90 -24.69 5.89
N ARG A 177 9.56 -25.96 5.59
CA ARG A 177 9.18 -26.36 4.22
C ARG A 177 7.90 -25.64 3.82
N ILE A 178 7.85 -25.10 2.61
CA ILE A 178 6.68 -24.32 2.10
C ILE A 178 5.58 -25.23 1.55
N ARG A 179 5.94 -26.28 0.80
CA ARG A 179 4.95 -27.14 0.14
C ARG A 179 4.03 -27.79 1.19
N GLY A 180 2.72 -27.58 1.03
CA GLY A 180 1.69 -28.09 1.93
C GLY A 180 1.21 -27.09 2.98
N GLU A 181 1.91 -25.96 3.15
CA GLU A 181 1.50 -24.89 4.05
C GLU A 181 0.31 -24.11 3.48
N THR A 182 -0.48 -23.51 4.38
CA THR A 182 -1.64 -22.70 4.02
C THR A 182 -1.33 -21.20 4.14
N LEU A 183 -1.43 -20.48 3.03
CA LEU A 183 -1.33 -19.02 2.97
C LEU A 183 -2.73 -18.41 2.96
N GLY A 184 -3.09 -17.72 4.04
CA GLY A 184 -4.33 -16.96 4.18
C GLY A 184 -4.17 -15.51 3.75
N LEU A 185 -4.98 -15.09 2.78
CA LEU A 185 -5.01 -13.72 2.28
C LEU A 185 -6.27 -13.00 2.78
N ILE A 186 -6.08 -11.90 3.52
CA ILE A 186 -7.18 -11.04 3.97
C ILE A 186 -7.30 -9.89 2.98
N GLY A 187 -8.39 -9.87 2.22
CA GLY A 187 -8.56 -9.04 1.03
C GLY A 187 -8.07 -9.77 -0.22
N PHE A 188 -8.93 -9.83 -1.25
CA PHE A 188 -8.66 -10.58 -2.47
C PHE A 188 -8.91 -9.75 -3.74
N GLY A 189 -8.52 -8.48 -3.66
CA GLY A 189 -8.44 -7.57 -4.82
C GLY A 189 -7.21 -7.85 -5.69
N ARG A 190 -6.80 -6.84 -6.48
CA ARG A 190 -5.70 -6.94 -7.47
C ARG A 190 -4.42 -7.57 -6.90
N THR A 191 -3.90 -7.03 -5.80
CA THR A 191 -2.68 -7.53 -5.17
C THR A 191 -2.86 -8.91 -4.56
N GLY A 192 -3.96 -9.16 -3.84
CA GLY A 192 -4.23 -10.47 -3.24
C GLY A 192 -4.29 -11.60 -4.28
N GLN A 193 -4.92 -11.33 -5.44
CA GLN A 193 -4.96 -12.27 -6.56
C GLN A 193 -3.56 -12.48 -7.16
N ALA A 194 -2.78 -11.42 -7.39
CA ALA A 194 -1.42 -11.51 -7.91
C ALA A 194 -0.48 -12.31 -6.98
N VAL A 195 -0.65 -12.17 -5.65
CA VAL A 195 0.06 -12.97 -4.63
C VAL A 195 -0.38 -14.43 -4.69
N ALA A 196 -1.68 -14.71 -4.79
CA ALA A 196 -2.19 -16.08 -4.85
C ALA A 196 -1.65 -16.86 -6.05
N VAL A 197 -1.60 -16.24 -7.23
CA VAL A 197 -1.05 -16.86 -8.45
C VAL A 197 0.41 -17.27 -8.24
N ARG A 198 1.22 -16.40 -7.62
CA ARG A 198 2.64 -16.67 -7.34
C ARG A 198 2.82 -17.72 -6.25
N ALA A 199 2.07 -17.61 -5.15
CA ALA A 199 2.20 -18.50 -3.99
C ALA A 199 1.95 -19.96 -4.36
N LYS A 200 1.01 -20.23 -5.29
CA LYS A 200 0.75 -21.58 -5.81
C LYS A 200 1.96 -22.26 -6.41
N ALA A 201 2.84 -21.52 -7.11
CA ALA A 201 4.04 -22.09 -7.71
C ALA A 201 5.04 -22.63 -6.65
N PHE A 202 5.00 -22.09 -5.43
CA PHE A 202 5.80 -22.59 -4.29
C PHE A 202 5.15 -23.78 -3.57
N GLY A 203 3.93 -24.16 -3.95
CA GLY A 203 3.18 -25.27 -3.35
C GLY A 203 2.37 -24.91 -2.11
N PHE A 204 2.04 -23.63 -1.91
CA PHE A 204 1.07 -23.21 -0.90
C PHE A 204 -0.35 -23.65 -1.27
N SER A 205 -1.11 -24.07 -0.27
CA SER A 205 -2.58 -24.02 -0.32
C SER A 205 -3.00 -22.57 -0.04
N VAL A 206 -3.71 -21.93 -0.97
CA VAL A 206 -4.11 -20.52 -0.80
C VAL A 206 -5.57 -20.45 -0.41
N ILE A 207 -5.83 -19.83 0.73
CA ILE A 207 -7.18 -19.47 1.19
C ILE A 207 -7.33 -17.96 1.28
N PHE A 208 -8.54 -17.43 1.14
CA PHE A 208 -8.76 -16.01 1.31
C PHE A 208 -10.07 -15.68 2.01
N TYR A 209 -10.08 -14.51 2.66
CA TYR A 209 -11.27 -13.88 3.23
C TYR A 209 -11.39 -12.48 2.66
N ASP A 210 -12.51 -12.23 1.98
CA ASP A 210 -12.90 -10.90 1.53
C ASP A 210 -14.43 -10.80 1.62
N PRO A 211 -14.99 -10.02 2.56
CA PRO A 211 -16.43 -9.95 2.74
C PRO A 211 -17.15 -9.10 1.68
N TYR A 212 -16.41 -8.38 0.82
CA TYR A 212 -16.98 -7.44 -0.15
C TYR A 212 -17.02 -7.98 -1.59
N LEU A 213 -16.34 -9.10 -1.86
CA LEU A 213 -16.35 -9.72 -3.18
C LEU A 213 -17.61 -10.56 -3.42
N GLN A 214 -18.08 -10.54 -4.67
CA GLN A 214 -19.10 -11.46 -5.15
C GLN A 214 -18.54 -12.89 -5.26
N ASP A 215 -19.43 -13.87 -5.18
CA ASP A 215 -19.07 -15.28 -5.34
C ASP A 215 -18.61 -15.61 -6.78
N GLY A 216 -17.70 -16.57 -6.92
CA GLY A 216 -17.24 -17.11 -8.22
C GLY A 216 -15.78 -16.83 -8.55
N ILE A 217 -15.16 -15.81 -7.95
CA ILE A 217 -13.73 -15.50 -8.15
C ILE A 217 -12.85 -16.64 -7.65
N GLU A 218 -13.23 -17.29 -6.55
CA GLU A 218 -12.54 -18.42 -5.95
C GLU A 218 -12.41 -19.61 -6.91
N ARG A 219 -13.46 -19.87 -7.70
CA ARG A 219 -13.48 -20.93 -8.72
C ARG A 219 -12.57 -20.61 -9.89
N SER A 220 -12.58 -19.37 -10.34
CA SER A 220 -11.78 -18.92 -11.50
C SER A 220 -10.28 -19.02 -11.24
N LEU A 221 -9.85 -18.67 -10.03
CA LEU A 221 -8.44 -18.76 -9.62
C LEU A 221 -8.09 -20.08 -8.94
N GLY A 222 -9.05 -21.00 -8.73
CA GLY A 222 -8.85 -22.29 -8.06
C GLY A 222 -8.31 -22.16 -6.64
N VAL A 223 -8.80 -21.18 -5.87
CA VAL A 223 -8.42 -20.94 -4.47
C VAL A 223 -9.63 -21.17 -3.58
N GLN A 224 -9.43 -21.44 -2.29
CA GLN A 224 -10.54 -21.63 -1.36
C GLN A 224 -10.94 -20.29 -0.70
N ARG A 225 -12.23 -19.97 -0.73
CA ARG A 225 -12.79 -18.83 0.02
C ARG A 225 -13.24 -19.31 1.41
N VAL A 226 -12.96 -18.52 2.43
CA VAL A 226 -13.59 -18.63 3.75
C VAL A 226 -14.40 -17.37 4.05
N TYR A 227 -15.47 -17.51 4.84
CA TYR A 227 -16.47 -16.45 5.01
C TYR A 227 -16.37 -15.69 6.33
N THR A 228 -15.47 -16.12 7.22
CA THR A 228 -15.15 -15.39 8.45
C THR A 228 -13.66 -15.18 8.57
N LEU A 229 -13.25 -14.08 9.21
CA LEU A 229 -11.86 -13.84 9.57
C LEU A 229 -11.32 -14.97 10.47
N GLN A 230 -12.13 -15.46 11.40
CA GLN A 230 -11.76 -16.53 12.32
C GLN A 230 -11.38 -17.81 11.57
N ASP A 231 -12.16 -18.23 10.57
CA ASP A 231 -11.86 -19.42 9.78
C ASP A 231 -10.53 -19.28 9.04
N LEU A 232 -10.24 -18.09 8.49
CA LEU A 232 -8.96 -17.82 7.84
C LEU A 232 -7.82 -17.95 8.83
N LEU A 233 -7.90 -17.27 9.97
CA LEU A 233 -6.85 -17.28 10.99
C LEU A 233 -6.63 -18.68 11.57
N TYR A 234 -7.69 -19.49 11.67
CA TYR A 234 -7.62 -20.86 12.17
C TYR A 234 -7.00 -21.84 11.18
N GLN A 235 -7.12 -21.62 9.86
CA GLN A 235 -6.63 -22.53 8.83
C GLN A 235 -5.26 -22.13 8.26
N SER A 236 -4.81 -20.89 8.46
CA SER A 236 -3.60 -20.37 7.82
C SER A 236 -2.34 -20.61 8.64
N ASP A 237 -1.28 -21.10 8.01
CA ASP A 237 0.08 -21.15 8.59
C ASP A 237 0.79 -19.81 8.41
N CYS A 238 0.47 -19.11 7.33
CA CYS A 238 0.93 -17.76 7.02
C CYS A 238 -0.26 -16.85 6.70
N VAL A 239 -0.39 -15.70 7.37
CA VAL A 239 -1.46 -14.72 7.06
C VAL A 239 -0.86 -13.46 6.45
N SER A 240 -1.44 -13.00 5.35
CA SER A 240 -1.04 -11.79 4.63
C SER A 240 -2.22 -10.85 4.38
N LEU A 241 -1.96 -9.53 4.42
CA LEU A 241 -2.99 -8.50 4.35
C LEU A 241 -2.93 -7.78 3.01
N HIS A 242 -4.06 -7.73 2.30
CA HIS A 242 -4.21 -7.07 1.00
C HIS A 242 -5.53 -6.28 0.90
N CYS A 243 -6.18 -6.00 2.03
CA CYS A 243 -7.36 -5.15 2.11
C CYS A 243 -6.99 -3.67 2.30
N ASN A 244 -7.78 -2.77 1.73
CA ASN A 244 -7.68 -1.34 2.01
C ASN A 244 -8.12 -1.04 3.45
N LEU A 245 -7.47 -0.07 4.10
CA LEU A 245 -7.93 0.44 5.40
C LEU A 245 -9.23 1.21 5.22
N ASN A 246 -10.21 0.92 6.08
CA ASN A 246 -11.52 1.56 6.13
C ASN A 246 -12.04 1.64 7.58
N GLU A 247 -13.22 2.24 7.75
CA GLU A 247 -13.85 2.47 9.06
C GLU A 247 -14.12 1.18 9.86
N HIS A 248 -14.28 0.03 9.18
CA HIS A 248 -14.66 -1.25 9.79
C HIS A 248 -13.49 -2.19 10.08
N ASN A 249 -12.29 -1.91 9.58
CA ASN A 249 -11.13 -2.80 9.70
C ASN A 249 -9.90 -2.15 10.36
N HIS A 250 -10.10 -0.99 10.99
CA HIS A 250 -9.10 -0.44 11.89
C HIS A 250 -8.79 -1.44 13.01
N HIS A 251 -7.51 -1.77 13.23
CA HIS A 251 -7.08 -2.83 14.14
C HIS A 251 -7.70 -4.21 13.85
N LEU A 252 -7.87 -4.56 12.56
CA LEU A 252 -8.37 -5.87 12.13
C LEU A 252 -7.59 -7.03 12.76
N ILE A 253 -6.27 -6.88 12.87
CA ILE A 253 -5.42 -7.77 13.66
C ILE A 253 -5.06 -7.05 14.96
N ASN A 254 -5.64 -7.55 16.04
CA ASN A 254 -5.49 -7.07 17.42
C ASN A 254 -5.25 -8.26 18.37
N ASP A 255 -5.06 -7.98 19.67
CA ASP A 255 -4.79 -8.99 20.70
C ASP A 255 -5.80 -10.14 20.73
N PHE A 256 -7.07 -9.90 20.40
CA PHE A 256 -8.09 -10.94 20.34
C PHE A 256 -7.91 -11.85 19.11
N THR A 257 -7.83 -11.27 17.92
CA THR A 257 -7.65 -12.03 16.67
C THR A 257 -6.32 -12.77 16.60
N ILE A 258 -5.26 -12.20 17.18
CA ILE A 258 -3.95 -12.84 17.31
C ILE A 258 -4.08 -14.15 18.09
N LYS A 259 -4.88 -14.20 19.16
CA LYS A 259 -5.13 -15.44 19.92
C LYS A 259 -5.79 -16.53 19.09
N GLN A 260 -6.61 -16.19 18.11
CA GLN A 260 -7.27 -17.16 17.23
C GLN A 260 -6.27 -17.87 16.29
N VAL A 261 -5.15 -17.22 15.98
CA VAL A 261 -4.03 -17.85 15.27
C VAL A 261 -3.34 -18.91 16.15
N ILE A 262 -3.36 -18.80 17.47
CA ILE A 262 -2.60 -19.67 18.42
C ILE A 262 -3.28 -21.02 18.69
N GLY A 263 -4.55 -21.18 18.33
CA GLY A 263 -5.35 -22.36 18.71
C GLY A 263 -4.93 -23.70 18.11
N SER A 264 -3.81 -23.81 17.39
CA SER A 264 -3.31 -25.07 16.81
C SER A 264 -1.87 -25.36 17.22
N SER A 265 -1.53 -26.64 17.26
CA SER A 265 -0.29 -27.22 17.79
C SER A 265 0.99 -26.95 16.97
N HIS A 266 0.94 -26.11 15.93
CA HIS A 266 2.08 -25.80 15.05
C HIS A 266 2.49 -24.31 15.11
N PRO A 267 3.79 -23.98 15.03
CA PRO A 267 4.25 -22.60 15.03
C PRO A 267 3.83 -21.88 13.74
N ARG A 268 2.76 -21.08 13.82
CA ARG A 268 2.29 -20.25 12.70
C ARG A 268 3.05 -18.94 12.60
N THR A 269 3.19 -18.44 11.38
CA THR A 269 3.90 -17.19 11.06
C THR A 269 2.91 -16.13 10.59
N LEU A 270 3.00 -14.92 11.12
CA LEU A 270 2.20 -13.79 10.61
C LEU A 270 3.08 -12.96 9.65
N ALA A 271 2.68 -12.84 8.38
CA ALA A 271 3.39 -12.08 7.36
C ALA A 271 2.54 -10.89 6.90
N THR A 272 2.56 -9.79 7.65
CA THR A 272 1.76 -8.61 7.30
C THR A 272 2.40 -7.81 6.16
N SER A 273 1.69 -7.65 5.05
CA SER A 273 2.10 -6.86 3.87
C SER A 273 1.44 -5.48 3.74
N VAL A 274 0.44 -5.15 4.57
CA VAL A 274 -0.27 -3.86 4.49
C VAL A 274 -0.37 -3.18 5.86
N LYS A 275 -0.28 -1.85 5.81
CA LYS A 275 -0.43 -0.83 6.86
C LYS A 275 -1.40 -1.24 7.97
N MET A 276 -0.87 -1.63 9.13
CA MET A 276 -1.61 -1.52 10.38
C MET A 276 -1.28 -0.18 11.02
N LYS A 277 -2.28 0.67 11.24
CA LYS A 277 -2.16 1.78 12.18
C LYS A 277 -2.00 1.13 13.57
N GLY A 278 -0.93 1.44 14.28
CA GLY A 278 -0.65 0.85 15.59
C GLY A 278 -0.40 1.93 16.63
N ASP A 279 -1.09 1.86 17.76
CA ASP A 279 -1.07 2.86 18.85
C ASP A 279 0.18 2.79 19.75
N GLY A 280 1.32 2.31 19.26
CA GLY A 280 2.60 2.33 19.99
C GLY A 280 2.66 1.51 21.30
N LYS A 281 1.66 0.68 21.62
CA LYS A 281 1.67 -0.18 22.81
C LYS A 281 2.21 -1.58 22.49
N SER A 282 3.28 -1.97 23.19
CA SER A 282 3.88 -3.32 23.13
C SER A 282 3.00 -4.35 23.83
N PRO A 283 2.86 -5.59 23.32
CA PRO A 283 2.19 -6.66 24.04
C PRO A 283 2.99 -7.11 25.29
N PRO A 284 2.32 -7.60 26.36
CA PRO A 284 2.97 -7.96 27.62
C PRO A 284 3.92 -9.17 27.50
N ARG A 285 4.95 -9.18 28.36
CA ARG A 285 6.17 -10.02 28.35
C ARG A 285 5.99 -11.56 28.40
N GLY A 286 4.78 -12.11 28.35
CA GLY A 286 4.50 -13.56 28.44
C GLY A 286 4.39 -14.29 27.10
N GLN A 287 4.65 -13.61 25.98
CA GLN A 287 4.40 -14.11 24.61
C GLN A 287 5.73 -14.42 23.88
N GLN A 288 6.48 -15.44 24.30
CA GLN A 288 7.83 -15.74 23.79
C GLN A 288 7.88 -16.65 22.54
N SER A 289 6.75 -17.16 22.02
CA SER A 289 6.72 -18.10 20.88
C SER A 289 6.54 -17.45 19.50
N TRP A 290 6.28 -16.15 19.41
CA TRP A 290 5.92 -15.53 18.12
C TRP A 290 7.09 -15.26 17.19
N ARG A 291 6.84 -15.46 15.89
CA ARG A 291 7.59 -14.86 14.78
C ARG A 291 6.72 -13.79 14.12
N THR A 292 6.49 -12.68 14.80
CA THR A 292 6.00 -11.47 14.14
C THR A 292 7.19 -10.81 13.44
N SER A 293 7.47 -11.19 12.20
CA SER A 293 8.25 -10.29 11.37
C SER A 293 7.28 -9.25 10.83
N ARG A 294 7.48 -7.98 11.20
CA ARG A 294 6.86 -6.85 10.51
C ARG A 294 7.82 -6.41 9.42
N PRO A 295 7.71 -6.87 8.17
CA PRO A 295 8.36 -6.18 7.08
C PRO A 295 7.67 -4.82 6.92
N ASN A 296 8.27 -3.79 7.52
CA ASN A 296 7.71 -2.43 7.54
C ASN A 296 7.90 -1.76 6.17
N GLN A 297 6.93 -1.88 5.26
CA GLN A 297 6.90 -1.05 4.04
C GLN A 297 6.21 0.32 4.25
N THR A 298 5.50 0.53 5.37
CA THR A 298 4.85 1.81 5.67
C THR A 298 4.87 2.12 7.17
N TRP A 299 5.50 3.21 7.58
CA TRP A 299 5.50 3.72 8.96
C TRP A 299 4.48 4.86 9.13
N SER A 300 3.79 4.91 10.28
CA SER A 300 3.18 6.15 10.79
C SER A 300 4.16 6.89 11.70
N SER A 301 4.69 8.01 11.21
CA SER A 301 5.35 9.13 11.89
C SER A 301 6.18 8.89 13.17
N ARG A 302 7.51 8.83 13.02
CA ARG A 302 8.52 9.80 13.53
C ARG A 302 9.90 9.36 13.04
N ARG A 303 10.56 10.17 12.20
CA ARG A 303 12.00 9.99 11.89
C ARG A 303 12.79 10.22 13.18
N VAL A 304 13.43 9.19 13.71
CA VAL A 304 14.53 9.36 14.67
C VAL A 304 15.83 9.27 13.85
N PRO A 305 16.62 10.35 13.73
CA PRO A 305 17.92 10.29 13.08
C PRO A 305 18.86 9.36 13.88
N PRO A 306 19.85 8.70 13.24
CA PRO A 306 20.72 7.72 13.91
C PRO A 306 21.67 8.27 14.99
N SER A 307 21.59 9.55 15.36
CA SER A 307 22.53 10.14 16.30
C SER A 307 21.97 11.41 16.95
N HIS A 308 21.24 11.25 18.05
CA HIS A 308 21.28 12.19 19.19
C HIS A 308 20.55 11.55 20.37
N GLN A 309 21.31 11.15 21.38
CA GLN A 309 20.78 10.74 22.68
C GLN A 309 20.25 12.00 23.38
N SER A 310 18.94 12.05 23.64
CA SER A 310 18.34 12.94 24.64
C SER A 310 17.52 12.10 25.62
N PRO A 311 17.70 12.25 26.94
CA PRO A 311 17.22 11.30 27.93
C PRO A 311 15.77 11.57 28.34
N ALA A 312 14.81 11.35 27.44
CA ALA A 312 13.38 11.32 27.79
C ALA A 312 12.48 10.53 26.81
N ALA A 313 13.05 9.67 25.96
CA ALA A 313 12.27 8.75 25.13
C ALA A 313 12.12 7.40 25.84
N ALA A 314 10.88 7.01 26.14
CA ALA A 314 10.57 5.67 26.62
C ALA A 314 11.15 4.63 25.64
N LYS A 315 12.08 3.83 26.14
CA LYS A 315 12.79 2.78 25.40
C LYS A 315 11.80 1.78 24.80
N LEU A 316 11.46 1.95 23.52
CA LEU A 316 10.95 0.87 22.69
C LEU A 316 12.12 -0.09 22.42
N HIS A 317 12.17 -1.18 23.18
CA HIS A 317 13.14 -2.25 22.91
C HIS A 317 12.80 -2.93 21.57
N PRO A 318 13.77 -3.15 20.67
CA PRO A 318 13.54 -3.87 19.42
C PRO A 318 13.09 -5.31 19.72
N HIS A 319 12.00 -5.75 19.06
CA HIS A 319 11.50 -7.10 19.22
C HIS A 319 12.43 -8.06 18.46
N PRO A 320 12.93 -9.15 19.06
CA PRO A 320 14.06 -9.95 18.55
C PRO A 320 13.81 -10.71 17.22
N LYS A 321 12.66 -10.53 16.57
CA LYS A 321 12.24 -11.28 15.36
C LYS A 321 11.50 -10.41 14.34
N GLN A 322 11.74 -9.09 14.31
CA GLN A 322 11.25 -8.22 13.24
C GLN A 322 12.20 -8.25 12.03
N LEU A 323 11.63 -8.17 10.82
CA LEU A 323 12.41 -7.95 9.59
C LEU A 323 12.62 -6.45 9.48
N HIS A 324 13.84 -5.98 9.74
CA HIS A 324 14.21 -4.59 9.47
C HIS A 324 14.68 -4.52 8.02
N ALA A 325 13.93 -3.78 7.20
CA ALA A 325 14.35 -3.34 5.86
C ALA A 325 15.12 -2.03 5.98
#